data_AF-E0VHP0-F1
#
_entry.id   AF-E0VHP0-F1
#
_cell.length_a   1.000
_cell.length_b   1.000
_cell.length_c   1.000
_cell.angle_alpha   90.00
_cell.angle_beta   90.00
_cell.angle_gamma   90.00
#
_symmetry.space_group_name_H-M   'P 1'
#
loop_
_entity.id
_entity.type
_entity.pdbx_description
1 polymer ?
#
loop_
_entity_poly.entity_id
_entity_poly.type
_entity_poly.pdbx_seq_one_letter_code
_entity_poly.pdbx_strand_id
1 'polypeptide(L)'
;MIIIDTDAGSDDGVAILNFLGAEVWTGGVKTIFITTVFGNTDVDNVGKNVLKILKTANRLDIPIYKGLNNSILGTSVMDKYFGEDGFGNEIIYLINIII
;
A
#
# COMPACT_ATOMS: atom_id res chain seq x y z
N MET A 1 -3.39 -16.33 -7.99
CA MET A 1 -2.33 -15.91 -7.05
C MET A 1 -1.72 -14.64 -7.59
N ILE A 2 -1.53 -13.62 -6.74
CA ILE A 2 -1.06 -12.29 -7.14
C ILE A 2 0.01 -11.82 -6.15
N ILE A 3 1.00 -11.12 -6.69
CA ILE A 3 1.98 -10.30 -5.96
C ILE A 3 1.68 -8.85 -6.36
N ILE A 4 1.62 -7.95 -5.38
CA ILE A 4 1.39 -6.53 -5.62
C ILE A 4 2.70 -5.80 -5.37
N ASP A 5 3.19 -5.08 -6.38
CA ASP A 5 4.30 -4.14 -6.26
C ASP A 5 3.71 -2.73 -6.37
N THR A 6 4.01 -1.85 -5.41
CA THR A 6 3.31 -0.57 -5.27
C THR A 6 4.17 0.50 -4.60
N ASP A 7 3.91 1.76 -4.92
CA ASP A 7 4.41 2.95 -4.24
C ASP A 7 3.33 3.62 -3.34
N ALA A 8 2.21 2.92 -3.10
CA ALA A 8 1.18 3.19 -2.11
C ALA A 8 0.68 4.64 -2.04
N GLY A 9 0.31 5.19 -3.20
CA GLY A 9 -0.53 6.38 -3.30
C GLY A 9 -1.99 6.09 -2.94
N SER A 10 -2.82 7.14 -2.93
CA SER A 10 -4.23 7.02 -2.58
C SER A 10 -5.00 6.02 -3.45
N ASP A 11 -4.70 5.97 -4.74
CA ASP A 11 -5.30 5.05 -5.71
C ASP A 11 -4.80 3.60 -5.55
N ASP A 12 -3.51 3.40 -5.22
CA ASP A 12 -2.99 2.08 -4.83
C ASP A 12 -3.73 1.52 -3.62
N GLY A 13 -4.03 2.38 -2.63
CA GLY A 13 -4.79 1.99 -1.45
C GLY A 13 -6.16 1.42 -1.80
N VAL A 14 -6.87 2.10 -2.70
CA VAL A 14 -8.16 1.61 -3.23
C VAL A 14 -7.98 0.30 -4.01
N ALA A 15 -6.94 0.19 -4.83
CA ALA A 15 -6.67 -1.03 -5.60
C ALA A 15 -6.40 -2.24 -4.69
N ILE A 16 -5.57 -2.08 -3.66
CA ILE A 16 -5.27 -3.13 -2.69
C ILE A 16 -6.55 -3.57 -1.96
N LEU A 17 -7.37 -2.64 -1.47
CA LEU A 17 -8.64 -2.96 -0.81
C LEU A 17 -9.59 -3.72 -1.75
N ASN A 18 -9.68 -3.32 -3.01
CA ASN A 18 -10.48 -4.02 -4.01
C ASN A 18 -9.97 -5.45 -4.26
N PHE A 19 -8.66 -5.67 -4.34
CA PHE A 19 -8.08 -7.01 -4.47
C PHE A 19 -8.38 -7.89 -3.27
N LEU A 20 -8.21 -7.37 -2.06
CA LEU A 20 -8.52 -8.10 -0.82
C LEU A 20 -10.01 -8.43 -0.72
N GLY A 21 -10.88 -7.50 -1.12
CA GLY A 21 -12.31 -7.77 -1.25
C GLY A 21 -12.59 -8.89 -2.26
N ALA A 22 -12.02 -8.80 -3.47
CA ALA A 22 -12.21 -9.79 -4.53
C ALA A 22 -11.74 -11.20 -4.12
N GLU A 23 -10.65 -11.32 -3.36
CA GLU A 23 -10.21 -12.59 -2.76
C GLU A 23 -11.32 -13.22 -1.91
N VAL A 24 -12.00 -12.43 -1.07
CA VAL A 24 -13.12 -12.90 -0.23
C VAL A 24 -14.35 -13.27 -1.08
N TRP A 25 -14.73 -12.41 -2.04
CA TRP A 25 -15.95 -12.60 -2.83
C TRP A 25 -15.87 -13.72 -3.85
N THR A 26 -14.71 -13.91 -4.47
CA THR A 26 -14.56 -14.84 -5.60
C THR A 26 -13.85 -16.15 -5.21
N GLY A 27 -13.03 -16.14 -4.15
CA GLY A 27 -12.17 -17.26 -3.77
C GLY A 27 -11.11 -17.66 -4.81
N GLY A 28 -11.10 -17.04 -5.98
CA GLY A 28 -10.22 -17.38 -7.12
C GLY A 28 -8.94 -16.56 -7.17
N VAL A 29 -8.86 -15.50 -6.37
CA VAL A 29 -7.68 -14.62 -6.26
C VAL A 29 -7.15 -14.71 -4.84
N LYS A 30 -5.83 -14.84 -4.70
CA LYS A 30 -5.15 -14.88 -3.40
C LYS A 30 -3.90 -14.02 -3.48
N THR A 31 -3.80 -13.04 -2.60
CA THR A 31 -2.60 -12.22 -2.44
C THR A 31 -1.56 -13.00 -1.65
N ILE A 32 -0.35 -13.14 -2.19
CA ILE A 32 0.73 -13.89 -1.53
C ILE A 32 1.52 -12.95 -0.61
N PHE A 33 1.95 -11.81 -1.17
CA PHE A 33 2.75 -10.80 -0.48
C PHE A 33 2.70 -9.48 -1.26
N ILE A 34 3.15 -8.41 -0.62
CA ILE A 34 3.26 -7.07 -1.21
C ILE A 34 4.72 -6.63 -1.19
N THR A 35 5.22 -6.08 -2.28
CA THR A 35 6.52 -5.39 -2.36
C THR A 35 6.29 -3.88 -2.46
N THR A 36 7.18 -3.10 -1.84
CA THR A 36 7.10 -1.64 -1.88
C THR A 36 8.26 -1.02 -2.63
N VAL A 37 8.00 0.02 -3.41
CA VAL A 37 9.02 0.78 -4.15
C VAL A 37 8.78 2.27 -3.98
N PHE A 38 9.83 3.10 -4.08
CA PHE A 38 9.68 4.55 -4.08
C PHE A 38 8.86 5.04 -5.29
N GLY A 39 8.17 6.16 -5.12
CA GLY A 39 7.38 6.80 -6.18
C GLY A 39 6.61 7.99 -5.62
N ASN A 40 5.35 7.80 -5.28
CA ASN A 40 4.50 8.81 -4.61
C ASN A 40 5.11 9.36 -3.30
N THR A 41 5.94 8.56 -2.62
CA THR A 41 6.72 8.98 -1.45
C THR A 41 7.95 8.06 -1.29
N ASP A 42 8.76 8.30 -0.26
CA ASP A 42 9.89 7.44 0.05
C ASP A 42 9.41 6.03 0.46
N VAL A 43 10.23 5.02 0.18
CA VAL A 43 9.81 3.62 0.35
C VAL A 43 9.48 3.25 1.80
N ASP A 44 9.96 4.01 2.80
CA ASP A 44 9.59 3.82 4.20
C ASP A 44 8.16 4.31 4.47
N ASN A 45 7.77 5.45 3.92
CA ASN A 45 6.38 5.91 3.96
C ASN A 45 5.45 4.99 3.16
N VAL A 46 5.87 4.52 1.98
CA VAL A 46 5.12 3.51 1.22
C VAL A 46 4.85 2.27 2.09
N GLY A 47 5.86 1.74 2.77
CA GLY A 47 5.71 0.62 3.70
C GLY A 47 4.70 0.88 4.81
N LYS A 48 4.73 2.08 5.41
CA LYS A 48 3.74 2.48 6.42
C LYS A 48 2.34 2.58 5.84
N ASN A 49 2.18 3.08 4.62
CA ASN A 49 0.88 3.22 3.97
C ASN A 49 0.28 1.85 3.64
N VAL A 50 1.07 0.91 3.13
CA VAL A 50 0.61 -0.48 2.94
C VAL A 50 0.22 -1.11 4.28
N LEU A 51 1.00 -0.92 5.34
CA LEU A 51 0.62 -1.40 6.69
C LEU A 51 -0.69 -0.79 7.18
N LYS A 52 -0.90 0.51 6.97
CA LYS A 52 -2.17 1.20 7.27
C LYS A 52 -3.33 0.54 6.53
N ILE A 53 -3.20 0.30 5.22
CA ILE A 53 -4.22 -0.35 4.38
C ILE A 53 -4.52 -1.78 4.86
N LEU A 54 -3.50 -2.62 5.04
CA LEU A 54 -3.67 -4.00 5.51
C LEU A 54 -4.27 -4.06 6.91
N LYS A 55 -3.91 -3.14 7.80
CA LYS A 55 -4.51 -3.04 9.13
C LYS A 55 -6.00 -2.71 9.05
N THR A 56 -6.39 -1.76 8.20
CA THR A 56 -7.80 -1.41 7.94
C THR A 56 -8.58 -2.60 7.39
N ALA A 57 -7.97 -3.40 6.52
CA ALA A 57 -8.58 -4.59 5.96
C ALA A 57 -8.53 -5.83 6.89
N ASN A 58 -7.94 -5.72 8.09
CA ASN A 58 -7.67 -6.84 8.99
C ASN A 58 -6.88 -8.00 8.32
N ARG A 59 -5.88 -7.65 7.51
CA ARG A 59 -5.04 -8.57 6.71
C ARG A 59 -3.54 -8.43 6.98
N LEU A 60 -3.17 -8.22 8.25
CA LEU A 60 -1.77 -8.17 8.68
C LEU A 60 -1.04 -9.53 8.57
N ASP A 61 -1.74 -10.58 8.14
CA ASP A 61 -1.16 -11.87 7.75
C ASP A 61 -0.35 -11.80 6.45
N ILE A 62 -0.60 -10.79 5.59
CA ILE A 62 0.09 -10.64 4.32
C ILE A 62 1.47 -9.98 4.57
N PRO A 63 2.58 -10.65 4.21
CA PRO A 63 3.91 -10.09 4.40
C PRO A 63 4.18 -8.95 3.41
N ILE A 64 4.91 -7.94 3.89
CA ILE A 64 5.39 -6.80 3.11
C ILE A 64 6.91 -6.87 3.00
N TYR A 65 7.44 -6.70 1.79
CA TYR A 65 8.87 -6.67 1.51
C TYR A 65 9.27 -5.29 0.99
N LYS A 66 10.20 -4.63 1.69
CA LYS A 66 10.71 -3.32 1.32
C LYS A 66 11.65 -3.42 0.11
N GLY A 67 11.38 -2.65 -0.92
CA GLY A 67 12.21 -2.53 -2.12
C GLY A 67 13.10 -1.29 -2.13
N LEU A 68 13.35 -0.76 -3.33
CA LEU A 68 14.29 0.33 -3.57
C LEU A 68 13.72 1.70 -3.20
N ASN A 69 14.59 2.59 -2.71
CA ASN A 69 14.22 3.97 -2.35
C ASN A 69 14.52 4.99 -3.48
N ASN A 70 14.99 4.52 -4.62
CA ASN A 70 15.48 5.33 -5.71
C ASN A 70 15.48 4.56 -7.03
N SER A 71 15.44 5.31 -8.13
CA SER A 71 15.50 4.70 -9.46
C SER A 71 16.85 4.04 -9.68
N ILE A 72 16.94 3.23 -10.73
CA ILE A 72 18.19 2.57 -11.14
C ILE A 72 19.32 3.60 -11.37
N LEU A 73 19.00 4.82 -11.82
CA LEU A 73 19.96 5.89 -12.04
C LEU A 73 20.28 6.72 -10.78
N GLY A 74 19.69 6.39 -9.63
CA GLY A 74 19.91 7.11 -8.38
C GLY A 74 19.10 8.40 -8.23
N THR A 75 18.21 8.71 -9.18
CA THR A 75 17.30 9.85 -9.07
C THR A 75 15.99 9.42 -8.43
N SER A 76 15.51 10.23 -7.48
CA SER A 76 14.17 10.11 -6.90
C SER A 76 13.49 11.46 -7.07
N VAL A 77 12.52 11.54 -7.98
CA VAL A 77 11.64 12.70 -8.07
C VAL A 77 10.35 12.29 -7.41
N MET A 78 10.10 12.85 -6.23
CA MET A 78 8.89 12.67 -5.47
C MET A 78 8.26 14.06 -5.36
N ASP A 79 6.98 14.17 -5.65
CA ASP A 79 6.22 15.38 -5.34
C ASP A 79 5.38 15.17 -4.08
N LYS A 80 4.65 16.20 -3.68
CA LYS A 80 3.77 16.17 -2.50
C LYS A 80 2.32 16.25 -2.90
N TYR A 81 1.97 15.78 -4.10
CA TYR A 81 0.61 15.86 -4.62
C TYR A 81 -0.39 15.18 -3.69
N PHE A 82 0.02 14.05 -3.11
CA PHE A 82 -0.77 13.29 -2.13
C PHE A 82 -0.39 13.59 -0.67
N GLY A 83 0.24 14.73 -0.38
CA GLY A 83 0.72 15.06 0.98
C GLY A 83 2.18 14.64 1.22
N GLU A 84 2.65 14.88 2.45
CA GLU A 84 4.04 14.61 2.86
C GLU A 84 4.32 13.11 2.99
N ASP A 85 3.31 12.32 3.38
CA ASP A 85 3.40 10.86 3.48
C ASP A 85 2.97 10.13 2.20
N GLY A 86 2.68 10.84 1.11
CA GLY A 86 2.16 10.27 -0.14
C GLY A 86 0.75 9.68 -0.04
N PHE A 87 0.03 9.87 1.07
CA PHE A 87 -1.24 9.21 1.36
C PHE A 87 -2.20 10.08 2.20
N GLY A 88 -2.31 11.34 1.79
CA GLY A 88 -3.23 12.34 2.33
C GLY A 88 -2.81 12.96 3.67
N ASN A 89 -1.64 12.61 4.22
CA ASN A 89 -1.24 12.89 5.60
C ASN A 89 -2.25 12.36 6.63
N GLU A 90 -2.99 11.31 6.27
CA GLU A 90 -4.07 10.80 7.09
C GLU A 90 -3.50 10.06 8.31
N ILE A 91 -3.87 10.56 9.49
CA ILE A 91 -3.76 9.82 10.74
C ILE A 91 -4.99 8.92 10.80
N ILE A 92 -4.83 7.63 10.53
CA ILE A 92 -5.91 6.67 10.75
C ILE A 92 -6.18 6.58 12.26
N TYR A 93 -7.12 7.42 12.74
CA TYR A 93 -7.85 7.14 13.96
C TYR A 93 -8.80 5.99 13.65
N LEU A 94 -8.79 4.99 14.55
CA LEU A 94 -9.62 3.79 14.53
C LEU A 94 -11.12 4.17 14.64
N ILE A 95 -11.70 4.76 13.60
CA ILE A 95 -13.14 4.77 13.47
C ILE A 95 -13.49 3.37 12.99
N ASN A 96 -14.13 2.61 13.87
CA ASN A 96 -14.73 1.33 13.58
C ASN A 96 -15.58 1.45 12.30
N ILE A 97 -15.01 1.12 11.14
CA ILE A 97 -15.80 0.76 9.98
C ILE A 97 -16.26 -0.65 10.28
N ILE A 98 -17.37 -0.70 11.01
CA ILE A 98 -18.24 -1.86 11.11
C ILE A 98 -18.67 -2.16 9.67
N ILE A 99 -18.36 -3.38 9.24
CA ILE A 99 -18.80 -4.01 8.00
C ILE A 99 -20.31 -3.94 7.85
#